data_AF-A0A931YZW4-F1
#
_entry.id   AF-A0A931YZW4-F1
#
_cell.length_a   1.000
_cell.length_b   1.000
_cell.length_c   1.000
_cell.angle_alpha   90.00
_cell.angle_beta   90.00
_cell.angle_gamma   90.00
#
_symmetry.space_group_name_H-M   'P 1'
#
loop_
_entity.id
_entity.type
_entity.pdbx_description
1 polymer ?
#
loop_
_entity_poly.entity_id
_entity_poly.type
_entity_poly.pdbx_seq_one_letter_code
_entity_poly.pdbx_strand_id
1 'polypeptide(L)'
;LLVIESAKLEAGQWKIAALYGVTDADLTPVNVLVDSAGDRIALRFVTGLASRIALTLHADGTLHGTFRLAFEAKDRRLELKRVATAVAPAGPPPPEPLAIAFRSPADQARVGEAAALATAIVSSGTGVATISITLNGREVHRRSEPGAPKSVVVSVPVTLRDGPNVLAMTATEPGGAVRQEVRTVTYDRRLAAAPAPLVATPAPAPRERWAVVIGAGRYDNRAIPSLAFTVADAEAVYQALVGPGDFKKDHVLLLTDRSERKPTLRNIRYALGTFLARAARKDDTVLIFFAGHGAPEADLRGAERDGLAKYLIPADADPEDLYATALPMDEIKTIFERIEAERVVAFFDACYSGAAGGRTFASRKTRAVTVDDLFLERLAQAKGRAIITASRPSEVSLELPELGHGIFTYYLVQGLRGAADANRDGIVSLQELYAYLEREVGRKSRAVGGNQHPVMKGELEGALPLVPVKP
;
A
#
# COMPACT_ATOMS: atom_id res chain seq x y z
N LEU A 1 21.32 30.11 22.00
CA LEU A 1 20.09 29.53 21.40
C LEU A 1 19.68 28.32 22.21
N LEU A 2 18.38 28.15 22.45
CA LEU A 2 17.80 26.97 23.10
C LEU A 2 16.74 26.41 22.16
N VAL A 3 16.88 25.14 21.78
CA VAL A 3 15.93 24.44 20.92
C VAL A 3 15.35 23.26 21.69
N ILE A 4 14.03 23.14 21.73
CA ILE A 4 13.33 21.96 22.25
C ILE A 4 12.86 21.16 21.04
N GLU A 5 13.51 20.04 20.76
CA GLU A 5 13.23 19.20 19.58
C GLU A 5 11.99 18.32 19.78
N SER A 6 11.80 17.80 21.00
CA SER A 6 10.61 17.04 21.35
C SER A 6 10.35 17.03 22.85
N ALA A 7 9.08 16.89 23.22
CA ALA A 7 8.63 16.61 24.57
C ALA A 7 7.62 15.46 24.53
N LYS A 8 7.92 14.36 25.21
CA LYS A 8 7.07 13.15 25.23
C LYS A 8 6.83 12.70 26.66
N LEU A 9 5.63 12.21 26.93
CA LEU A 9 5.29 11.59 28.22
C LEU A 9 5.51 10.08 28.10
N GLU A 10 6.50 9.56 28.82
CA GLU A 10 6.85 8.13 28.82
C GLU A 10 6.82 7.61 30.25
N ALA A 11 6.03 6.57 30.51
CA ALA A 11 5.89 5.94 31.84
C ALA A 11 5.59 6.94 32.98
N GLY A 12 4.79 7.97 32.70
CA GLY A 12 4.42 9.01 33.69
C GLY A 12 5.48 10.07 33.94
N GLN A 13 6.60 10.06 33.21
CA GLN A 13 7.65 11.07 33.28
C GLN A 13 7.82 11.78 31.93
N TRP A 14 7.98 13.10 31.96
CA TRP A 14 8.29 13.87 30.76
C TRP A 14 9.75 13.68 30.36
N LYS A 15 9.98 13.24 29.13
CA LYS A 15 11.30 13.26 28.50
C LYS A 15 11.34 14.39 27.47
N ILE A 16 12.36 15.24 27.60
CA ILE A 16 12.54 16.41 26.74
C ILE A 16 13.90 16.31 26.07
N ALA A 17 13.92 16.30 24.75
CA ALA A 17 15.12 16.46 23.96
C ALA A 17 15.33 17.95 23.69
N ALA A 18 16.42 18.51 24.21
CA ALA A 18 16.75 19.90 24.00
C ALA A 18 18.23 20.08 23.66
N LEU A 19 18.52 21.07 22.82
CA LEU A 19 19.85 21.47 22.43
C LEU A 19 20.13 22.90 22.88
N TYR A 20 21.37 23.17 23.30
CA TYR A 20 21.85 24.50 23.67
C TYR A 20 23.21 24.80 23.03
N GLY A 21 23.35 26.01 22.51
CA GLY A 21 24.59 26.51 21.90
C GLY A 21 24.57 28.04 21.81
N VAL A 22 25.67 28.66 21.40
CA VAL A 22 25.73 30.13 21.24
C VAL A 22 25.20 30.52 19.86
N THR A 23 25.44 29.68 18.85
CA THR A 23 25.01 29.78 17.45
C THR A 23 24.22 28.51 17.03
N ASP A 24 23.72 28.45 15.79
CA ASP A 24 22.99 27.27 15.31
C ASP A 24 23.94 26.09 14.99
N ALA A 25 25.24 26.35 14.79
CA ALA A 25 26.22 25.34 14.38
C ALA A 25 26.89 24.60 15.56
N ASP A 26 26.75 25.09 16.78
CA ASP A 26 27.37 24.58 18.02
C ASP A 26 26.32 24.09 19.05
N LEU A 27 25.14 23.70 18.58
CA LEU A 27 24.09 23.16 19.42
C LEU A 27 24.50 21.79 20.00
N THR A 28 24.53 21.70 21.32
CA THR A 28 24.86 20.46 22.05
C THR A 28 23.68 19.97 22.88
N PRO A 29 23.46 18.65 23.01
CA PRO A 29 22.40 18.11 23.84
C PRO A 29 22.54 18.54 25.31
N VAL A 30 21.44 18.98 25.91
CA VAL A 30 21.37 19.32 27.34
C VAL A 30 20.32 18.46 28.04
N ASN A 31 20.68 17.98 29.23
CA ASN A 31 19.74 17.26 30.07
C ASN A 31 18.74 18.24 30.69
N VAL A 32 17.46 18.02 30.42
CA VAL A 32 16.35 18.82 30.95
C VAL A 32 15.64 18.04 32.04
N LEU A 33 15.61 18.61 33.23
CA LEU A 33 14.78 18.18 34.34
C LEU A 33 13.42 18.89 34.26
N VAL A 34 12.35 18.13 34.46
CA VAL A 34 10.98 18.64 34.44
C VAL A 34 10.43 18.58 35.86
N ASP A 35 10.16 19.74 36.45
CA ASP A 35 9.43 19.87 37.70
C ASP A 35 7.98 20.25 37.39
N SER A 36 7.01 19.49 37.91
CA SER A 36 5.58 19.85 37.79
C SER A 36 5.01 20.12 39.18
N ALA A 37 4.48 21.32 39.39
CA ALA A 37 3.77 21.69 40.61
C ALA A 37 2.45 22.38 40.25
N GLY A 38 1.33 21.69 40.49
CA GLY A 38 0.01 22.16 40.09
C GLY A 38 -0.14 22.24 38.57
N ASP A 39 -0.57 23.40 38.08
CA ASP A 39 -0.72 23.74 36.66
C ASP A 39 0.59 24.25 36.01
N ARG A 40 1.68 24.34 36.78
CA ARG A 40 2.96 24.86 36.30
C ARG A 40 3.94 23.74 35.99
N ILE A 41 4.46 23.75 34.76
CA ILE A 41 5.58 22.92 34.33
C ILE A 41 6.83 23.79 34.28
N ALA A 42 7.85 23.44 35.06
CA ALA A 42 9.14 24.09 35.13
C ALA A 42 10.23 23.24 34.46
N LEU A 43 10.86 23.76 33.41
CA LEU A 43 12.02 23.13 32.77
C LEU A 43 13.31 23.68 33.38
N ARG A 44 14.17 22.78 33.89
CA ARG A 44 15.46 23.13 34.49
C ARG A 44 16.59 22.40 33.76
N PHE A 45 17.59 23.14 33.33
CA PHE A 45 18.81 22.55 32.79
C PHE A 45 20.01 23.44 33.11
N VAL A 46 21.19 22.84 33.12
CA VAL A 46 22.47 23.52 33.31
C VAL A 46 23.17 23.54 31.95
N THR A 47 23.50 24.73 31.46
CA THR A 47 24.22 24.88 30.20
C THR A 47 25.72 24.61 30.37
N GLY A 48 26.46 24.44 29.28
CA GLY A 48 27.93 24.32 29.31
C GLY A 48 28.65 25.52 29.95
N LEU A 49 27.95 26.65 30.14
CA LEU A 49 28.43 27.84 30.85
C LEU A 49 28.01 27.84 32.35
N ALA A 50 27.67 26.68 32.91
CA ALA A 50 27.16 26.50 34.28
C ALA A 50 25.93 27.37 34.65
N SER A 51 25.21 27.87 33.63
CA SER A 51 24.08 28.78 33.81
C SER A 51 22.81 27.98 34.05
N ARG A 52 22.04 28.35 35.08
CA ARG A 52 20.76 27.70 35.39
C ARG A 52 19.63 28.44 34.69
N ILE A 53 18.85 27.70 33.90
CA ILE A 53 17.67 28.24 33.21
C ILE A 53 16.43 27.58 33.80
N ALA A 54 15.42 28.39 34.13
CA ALA A 54 14.12 27.92 34.63
C ALA A 54 13.00 28.53 33.79
N LEU A 55 12.19 27.69 33.14
CA LEU A 55 11.10 28.10 32.25
C LEU A 55 9.76 27.54 32.74
N THR A 56 8.76 28.39 32.92
CA THR A 56 7.37 28.04 33.25
C THR A 56 6.50 28.09 32.00
N LEU A 57 5.75 27.01 31.74
CA LEU A 57 4.69 27.02 30.73
C LEU A 57 3.45 27.76 31.27
N HIS A 58 2.95 28.72 30.51
CA HIS A 58 1.74 29.48 30.83
C HIS A 58 0.53 28.98 30.01
N ALA A 59 -0.68 29.29 30.48
CA ALA A 59 -1.93 28.80 29.91
C ALA A 59 -2.17 29.22 28.43
N ASP A 60 -1.50 30.28 27.97
CA ASP A 60 -1.51 30.75 26.58
C ASP A 60 -0.55 29.97 25.66
N GLY A 61 0.10 28.92 26.19
CA GLY A 61 1.06 28.10 25.46
C GLY A 61 2.45 28.71 25.31
N THR A 62 2.73 29.84 25.98
CA THR A 62 4.05 30.47 26.00
C THR A 62 4.91 29.95 27.15
N LEU A 63 6.22 29.86 26.94
CA LEU A 63 7.19 29.48 27.96
C LEU A 63 7.94 30.73 28.41
N HIS A 64 7.71 31.17 29.65
CA HIS A 64 8.42 32.32 30.23
C HIS A 64 9.40 31.87 31.29
N GLY A 65 10.52 32.56 31.43
CA GLY A 65 11.42 32.28 32.53
C GLY A 65 12.51 33.30 32.69
N THR A 66 13.49 32.94 33.51
CA THR A 66 14.71 33.71 33.68
C THR A 66 15.92 32.80 33.51
N PHE A 67 17.02 33.40 33.04
CA PHE A 67 18.32 32.77 33.06
C PHE A 67 19.34 33.70 33.70
N ARG A 68 20.30 33.11 34.40
CA ARG A 68 21.46 33.81 34.96
C ARG A 68 22.72 33.17 34.41
N LEU A 69 23.54 33.99 33.75
CA LEU A 69 24.87 33.56 33.33
C LEU A 69 25.79 33.47 34.55
N ALA A 70 26.66 32.46 34.61
CA ALA A 70 27.51 32.19 35.78
C ALA A 70 28.41 33.37 36.19
N PHE A 71 28.65 34.33 35.27
CA PHE A 71 29.49 35.51 35.47
C PHE A 71 28.70 36.83 35.57
N GLU A 72 27.36 36.80 35.59
CA GLU A 72 26.53 38.00 35.70
C GLU A 72 25.72 38.02 37.01
N ALA A 73 25.61 39.21 37.63
CA ALA A 73 24.88 39.40 38.88
C ALA A 73 23.36 39.58 38.71
N LYS A 74 22.87 39.77 37.47
CA LYS A 74 21.45 40.07 37.18
C LYS A 74 20.78 38.94 36.40
N ASP A 75 19.54 38.64 36.77
CA ASP A 75 18.69 37.74 36.01
C ASP A 75 18.20 38.41 34.72
N ARG A 76 18.22 37.65 33.63
CA ARG A 76 17.66 38.07 32.34
C ARG A 76 16.36 37.33 32.10
N ARG A 77 15.34 38.04 31.60
CA ARG A 77 14.04 37.44 31.23
C ARG A 77 14.14 36.73 29.89
N LEU A 78 13.55 35.54 29.81
CA LEU A 78 13.43 34.73 28.60
C LEU A 78 11.94 34.51 28.28
N GLU A 79 11.58 34.66 27.02
CA GLU A 79 10.24 34.36 26.50
C GLU A 79 10.40 33.51 25.25
N LEU A 80 9.84 32.30 25.27
CA LEU A 80 9.82 31.36 24.17
C LEU A 80 8.40 31.35 23.59
N LYS A 81 8.27 31.93 22.40
CA LYS A 81 7.05 31.86 21.59
C LYS A 81 7.13 30.65 20.69
N ARG A 82 6.00 29.96 20.52
CA ARG A 82 5.86 28.91 19.50
C ARG A 82 6.06 29.54 18.13
N VAL A 83 7.23 29.36 17.55
CA VAL A 83 7.44 29.68 16.14
C VAL A 83 6.83 28.53 15.35
N ALA A 84 5.73 28.79 14.64
CA ALA A 84 5.33 27.92 13.54
C ALA A 84 6.38 28.09 12.45
N THR A 85 7.50 27.37 12.56
CA THR A 85 8.55 27.40 11.55
C THR A 85 8.06 26.65 10.33
N ALA A 86 7.61 27.42 9.34
CA ALA A 86 7.85 27.06 7.95
C ALA A 86 9.36 26.83 7.82
N VAL A 87 9.75 25.56 7.74
CA VAL A 87 11.12 25.16 7.47
C VAL A 87 11.43 25.63 6.05
N ALA A 88 12.33 26.61 5.93
CA ALA A 88 13.01 26.85 4.66
C ALA A 88 13.70 25.53 4.27
N PRO A 89 13.56 25.07 3.01
CA PRO A 89 14.01 23.74 2.64
C PRO A 89 15.50 23.63 2.93
N ALA A 90 15.88 22.65 3.76
CA ALA A 90 17.20 22.04 3.61
C ALA A 90 17.36 21.78 2.11
N GLY A 91 18.48 22.21 1.52
CA GLY A 91 18.77 21.87 0.12
C GLY A 91 18.49 20.39 -0.09
N PRO A 92 18.01 19.99 -1.29
CA PRO A 92 17.57 18.62 -1.52
C PRO A 92 18.64 17.67 -0.97
N PRO A 93 18.25 16.67 -0.15
CA PRO A 93 19.21 15.70 0.35
C PRO A 93 20.02 15.20 -0.85
N PRO A 94 21.35 15.00 -0.69
CA PRO A 94 22.17 14.54 -1.79
C PRO A 94 21.49 13.31 -2.39
N PRO A 95 21.33 13.25 -3.73
CA PRO A 95 20.64 12.15 -4.37
C PRO A 95 21.26 10.83 -3.91
N GLU A 96 20.42 9.84 -3.62
CA GLU A 96 20.88 8.51 -3.22
C GLU A 96 21.93 8.00 -4.20
N PRO A 97 23.06 7.46 -3.72
CA PRO A 97 24.13 7.00 -4.61
C PRO A 97 23.66 5.82 -5.45
N LEU A 98 24.21 5.69 -6.67
CA LEU A 98 23.99 4.51 -7.50
C LEU A 98 24.42 3.24 -6.76
N ALA A 99 23.45 2.36 -6.50
CA ALA A 99 23.62 1.12 -5.80
C ALA A 99 23.08 -0.06 -6.62
N ILE A 100 23.75 -1.22 -6.49
CA ILE A 100 23.31 -2.48 -7.08
C ILE A 100 23.16 -3.49 -5.94
N ALA A 101 21.92 -3.82 -5.59
CA ALA A 101 21.59 -4.81 -4.58
C ALA A 101 21.33 -6.17 -5.24
N PHE A 102 22.39 -6.96 -5.45
CA PHE A 102 22.28 -8.34 -5.93
C PHE A 102 21.45 -9.20 -4.97
N ARG A 103 20.49 -9.95 -5.53
CA ARG A 103 19.62 -10.88 -4.80
C ARG A 103 20.03 -12.33 -5.04
N SER A 104 20.43 -12.66 -6.26
CA SER A 104 20.89 -14.00 -6.64
C SER A 104 21.76 -13.93 -7.91
N PRO A 105 22.73 -14.83 -8.08
CA PRO A 105 23.27 -15.75 -7.08
C PRO A 105 24.04 -15.00 -5.98
N ALA A 106 24.13 -15.61 -4.79
CA ALA A 106 24.98 -15.10 -3.72
C ALA A 106 26.46 -15.14 -4.13
N ASP A 107 27.28 -14.24 -3.58
CA ASP A 107 28.72 -14.29 -3.86
C ASP A 107 29.33 -15.56 -3.28
N GLN A 108 30.29 -16.14 -4.01
CA GLN A 108 30.93 -17.43 -3.70
C GLN A 108 29.97 -18.63 -3.66
N ALA A 109 28.76 -18.52 -4.21
CA ALA A 109 27.82 -19.63 -4.23
C ALA A 109 28.37 -20.83 -5.02
N ARG A 110 28.15 -22.04 -4.50
CA ARG A 110 28.35 -23.30 -5.22
C ARG A 110 27.01 -23.86 -5.65
N VAL A 111 26.83 -24.10 -6.94
CA VAL A 111 25.57 -24.57 -7.52
C VAL A 111 25.76 -25.86 -8.29
N GLY A 112 24.75 -26.73 -8.28
CA GLY A 112 24.74 -28.00 -9.01
C GLY A 112 24.09 -27.93 -10.40
N GLU A 113 23.56 -26.77 -10.78
CA GLU A 113 22.90 -26.55 -12.07
C GLU A 113 23.63 -25.47 -12.88
N ALA A 114 23.72 -25.68 -14.19
CA ALA A 114 24.33 -24.71 -15.10
C ALA A 114 23.43 -23.50 -15.36
N ALA A 115 22.11 -23.62 -15.23
CA ALA A 115 21.18 -22.51 -15.40
C ALA A 115 21.06 -21.72 -14.09
N ALA A 116 21.26 -20.41 -14.14
CA ALA A 116 21.07 -19.51 -13.00
C ALA A 116 20.32 -18.24 -13.42
N LEU A 117 19.67 -17.58 -12.47
CA LEU A 117 19.03 -16.27 -12.67
C LEU A 117 19.83 -15.20 -11.94
N ALA A 118 20.45 -14.30 -12.71
CA ALA A 118 21.09 -13.10 -12.19
C ALA A 118 20.02 -12.06 -11.86
N THR A 119 19.79 -11.81 -10.57
CA THR A 119 18.76 -10.89 -10.09
C THR A 119 19.34 -9.80 -9.20
N ALA A 120 18.91 -8.56 -9.40
CA ALA A 120 19.31 -7.42 -8.59
C ALA A 120 18.27 -6.30 -8.63
N ILE A 121 18.35 -5.38 -7.66
CA ILE A 121 17.68 -4.08 -7.70
C ILE A 121 18.77 -3.02 -7.86
N VAL A 122 18.66 -2.18 -8.89
CA VAL A 122 19.56 -1.06 -9.14
C VAL A 122 18.83 0.23 -8.81
N SER A 123 19.38 1.06 -7.93
CA SER A 123 18.76 2.31 -7.48
C SER A 123 19.71 3.48 -7.57
N SER A 124 19.21 4.66 -7.92
CA SER A 124 19.95 5.92 -7.94
C SER A 124 19.00 7.10 -7.74
N GLY A 125 19.43 8.09 -6.96
CA GLY A 125 18.70 9.35 -6.77
C GLY A 125 18.69 10.26 -8.00
N THR A 126 19.64 10.10 -8.92
CA THR A 126 19.73 10.83 -10.20
C THR A 126 19.15 10.03 -11.38
N GLY A 127 18.86 8.75 -11.16
CA GLY A 127 18.26 7.84 -12.14
C GLY A 127 19.27 6.87 -12.74
N VAL A 128 18.76 5.71 -13.16
CA VAL A 128 19.56 4.66 -13.81
C VAL A 128 19.43 4.80 -15.32
N ALA A 129 20.53 4.94 -16.05
CA ALA A 129 20.54 5.11 -17.51
C ALA A 129 20.82 3.81 -18.27
N THR A 130 21.81 3.04 -17.84
CA THR A 130 22.09 1.73 -18.46
C THR A 130 22.43 0.69 -17.42
N ILE A 131 22.08 -0.56 -17.73
CA ILE A 131 22.48 -1.73 -16.96
C ILE A 131 23.05 -2.75 -17.94
N SER A 132 24.23 -3.26 -17.67
CA SER A 132 24.81 -4.39 -18.39
C SER A 132 25.21 -5.50 -17.43
N ILE A 133 25.14 -6.74 -17.92
CA ILE A 133 25.60 -7.92 -17.20
C ILE A 133 26.61 -8.63 -18.09
N THR A 134 27.77 -8.95 -17.51
CA THR A 134 28.76 -9.81 -18.13
C THR A 134 28.88 -11.10 -17.35
N LEU A 135 29.04 -12.20 -18.09
CA LEU A 135 29.38 -13.51 -17.54
C LEU A 135 30.72 -13.93 -18.14
N ASN A 136 31.72 -14.16 -17.29
CA ASN A 136 33.08 -14.53 -17.68
C ASN A 136 33.67 -13.55 -18.72
N GLY A 137 33.42 -12.26 -18.52
CA GLY A 137 33.89 -11.18 -19.40
C GLY A 137 33.08 -10.98 -20.68
N ARG A 138 32.10 -11.84 -20.99
CA ARG A 138 31.21 -11.68 -22.14
C ARG A 138 29.91 -11.00 -21.71
N GLU A 139 29.52 -9.92 -22.39
CA GLU A 139 28.22 -9.30 -22.18
C GLU A 139 27.09 -10.27 -22.57
N VAL A 140 26.23 -10.56 -21.61
CA VAL A 140 25.05 -11.43 -21.77
C VAL A 140 23.76 -10.63 -21.76
N HIS A 141 23.79 -9.41 -21.24
CA HIS A 141 22.65 -8.51 -21.22
C HIS A 141 23.12 -7.05 -21.21
N ARG A 142 22.40 -6.20 -21.94
CA ARG A 142 22.50 -4.74 -21.86
C ARG A 142 21.13 -4.16 -22.08
N ARG A 143 20.74 -3.24 -21.21
CA ARG A 143 19.45 -2.53 -21.29
C ARG A 143 19.68 -1.05 -21.01
N SER A 144 19.18 -0.21 -21.90
CA SER A 144 19.05 1.22 -21.66
C SER A 144 17.70 1.48 -21.00
N GLU A 145 17.66 2.46 -20.11
CA GLU A 145 16.48 2.83 -19.33
C GLU A 145 16.04 4.26 -19.71
N PRO A 146 15.18 4.41 -20.73
CA PRO A 146 14.67 5.71 -21.13
C PRO A 146 13.92 6.38 -19.96
N GLY A 147 14.19 7.66 -19.73
CA GLY A 147 13.57 8.41 -18.63
C GLY A 147 14.28 8.27 -17.27
N ALA A 148 15.38 7.52 -17.20
CA ALA A 148 16.25 7.42 -16.02
C ALA A 148 15.49 7.14 -14.71
N PRO A 149 14.75 6.02 -14.61
CA PRO A 149 14.01 5.65 -13.41
C PRO A 149 14.94 5.55 -12.19
N LYS A 150 14.44 5.94 -11.01
CA LYS A 150 15.20 5.91 -9.76
C LYS A 150 15.49 4.50 -9.24
N SER A 151 14.72 3.50 -9.67
CA SER A 151 14.89 2.11 -9.28
C SER A 151 14.51 1.17 -10.42
N VAL A 152 15.30 0.14 -10.62
CA VAL A 152 15.18 -0.82 -11.72
C VAL A 152 15.42 -2.23 -11.21
N VAL A 153 14.46 -3.12 -11.44
CA VAL A 153 14.63 -4.54 -11.17
C VAL A 153 15.25 -5.23 -12.38
N VAL A 154 16.25 -6.06 -12.12
CA VAL A 154 17.01 -6.82 -13.11
C VAL A 154 16.82 -8.30 -12.81
N SER A 155 16.43 -9.08 -13.82
CA SER A 155 16.33 -10.54 -13.76
C SER A 155 16.71 -11.11 -15.11
N VAL A 156 17.86 -11.78 -15.20
CA VAL A 156 18.44 -12.26 -16.45
C VAL A 156 18.88 -13.71 -16.31
N PRO A 157 18.41 -14.64 -17.16
CA PRO A 157 18.93 -16.00 -17.18
C PRO A 157 20.37 -16.01 -17.70
N VAL A 158 21.23 -16.73 -17.00
CA VAL A 158 22.63 -16.94 -17.35
C VAL A 158 22.97 -18.43 -17.32
N THR A 159 23.83 -18.87 -18.24
CA THR A 159 24.28 -20.26 -18.30
C THR A 159 25.74 -20.35 -17.88
N LEU A 160 25.98 -20.93 -16.71
CA LEU A 160 27.28 -21.12 -16.09
C LEU A 160 28.08 -22.23 -16.78
N ARG A 161 29.40 -22.06 -16.78
CA ARG A 161 30.36 -23.08 -17.21
C ARG A 161 30.83 -23.87 -16.00
N ASP A 162 31.14 -25.15 -16.19
CA ASP A 162 31.67 -25.98 -15.09
C ASP A 162 32.93 -25.32 -14.52
N GLY A 163 33.01 -25.27 -13.18
CA GLY A 163 33.98 -24.49 -12.43
C GLY A 163 33.50 -23.06 -12.06
N PRO A 164 34.45 -22.16 -11.71
CA PRO A 164 34.15 -20.80 -11.29
C PRO A 164 33.68 -19.94 -12.46
N ASN A 165 32.66 -19.12 -12.21
CA ASN A 165 32.12 -18.13 -13.12
C ASN A 165 32.11 -16.76 -12.45
N VAL A 166 32.41 -15.71 -13.21
CA VAL A 166 32.38 -14.33 -12.75
C VAL A 166 31.22 -13.63 -13.41
N LEU A 167 30.24 -13.23 -12.60
CA LEU A 167 29.09 -12.45 -13.01
C LEU A 167 29.29 -11.00 -12.55
N ALA A 168 29.37 -10.06 -13.48
CA ALA A 168 29.49 -8.64 -13.14
C ALA A 168 28.30 -7.86 -13.69
N MET A 169 27.61 -7.13 -12.83
CA MET A 169 26.56 -6.19 -13.22
C MET A 169 27.10 -4.78 -13.10
N THR A 170 26.99 -4.03 -14.18
CA THR A 170 27.40 -2.64 -14.26
C THR A 170 26.16 -1.79 -14.49
N ALA A 171 25.97 -0.76 -13.67
CA ALA A 171 24.95 0.25 -13.86
C ALA A 171 25.60 1.60 -14.10
N THR A 172 24.95 2.46 -14.89
CA THR A 172 25.39 3.83 -15.13
C THR A 172 24.25 4.82 -14.90
N GLU A 173 24.55 5.99 -14.36
CA GLU A 173 23.63 7.12 -14.32
C GLU A 173 23.70 7.96 -15.62
N PRO A 174 22.71 8.82 -15.90
CA PRO A 174 22.80 9.77 -17.01
C PRO A 174 24.01 10.71 -16.90
N GLY A 175 24.41 11.05 -15.68
CA GLY A 175 25.59 11.88 -15.40
C GLY A 175 26.93 11.15 -15.58
N GLY A 176 26.92 9.89 -16.02
CA GLY A 176 28.13 9.11 -16.30
C GLY A 176 28.73 8.40 -15.09
N ALA A 177 28.15 8.54 -13.89
CA ALA A 177 28.56 7.76 -12.73
C ALA A 177 28.32 6.27 -13.00
N VAL A 178 29.30 5.42 -12.69
CA VAL A 178 29.25 3.98 -12.93
C VAL A 178 29.41 3.24 -11.61
N ARG A 179 28.55 2.25 -11.38
CA ARG A 179 28.70 1.27 -10.29
C ARG A 179 28.79 -0.11 -10.88
N GLN A 180 29.70 -0.92 -10.38
CA GLN A 180 29.80 -2.33 -10.74
C GLN A 180 29.79 -3.18 -9.48
N GLU A 181 29.03 -4.27 -9.53
CA GLU A 181 29.04 -5.32 -8.51
C GLU A 181 29.38 -6.65 -9.18
N VAL A 182 30.25 -7.42 -8.54
CA VAL A 182 30.75 -8.69 -9.05
C VAL A 182 30.37 -9.82 -8.11
N ARG A 183 30.00 -10.97 -8.67
CA ARG A 183 29.72 -12.22 -7.96
C ARG A 183 30.52 -13.34 -8.59
N THR A 184 31.16 -14.14 -7.75
CA THR A 184 31.79 -15.40 -8.18
C THR A 184 30.85 -16.55 -7.86
N VAL A 185 30.57 -17.40 -8.85
CA VAL A 185 29.66 -18.53 -8.70
C VAL A 185 30.35 -19.77 -9.26
N THR A 186 30.51 -20.79 -8.43
CA THR A 186 31.10 -22.05 -8.88
C THR A 186 29.99 -23.01 -9.24
N TYR A 187 29.86 -23.33 -10.52
CA TYR A 187 29.04 -24.45 -10.94
C TYR A 187 29.90 -25.71 -10.85
N ASP A 188 29.49 -26.68 -10.04
CA ASP A 188 30.16 -27.97 -9.97
C ASP A 188 29.19 -29.05 -10.45
N ARG A 189 29.43 -29.57 -11.64
CA ARG A 189 28.59 -30.62 -12.22
C ARG A 189 28.56 -31.90 -11.37
N ARG A 190 29.50 -32.10 -10.44
CA ARG A 190 29.49 -33.23 -9.50
C ARG A 190 28.56 -33.00 -8.31
N LEU A 191 28.21 -31.75 -8.02
CA LEU A 191 27.12 -31.40 -7.11
C LEU A 191 25.75 -31.60 -7.75
N ALA A 192 25.68 -31.83 -9.06
CA ALA A 192 24.45 -32.31 -9.67
C ALA A 192 24.15 -33.67 -9.02
N ALA A 193 23.16 -33.68 -8.13
CA ALA A 193 22.72 -34.90 -7.50
C ALA A 193 22.44 -35.91 -8.61
N ALA A 194 22.99 -37.13 -8.50
CA ALA A 194 22.44 -38.26 -9.23
C ALA A 194 20.93 -38.22 -9.04
N PRO A 195 20.10 -38.39 -10.09
CA PRO A 195 18.67 -38.35 -9.92
C PRO A 195 18.35 -39.36 -8.84
N ALA A 196 17.89 -38.88 -7.68
CA ALA A 196 17.31 -39.76 -6.68
C ALA A 196 16.25 -40.58 -7.44
N PRO A 197 16.05 -41.88 -7.13
CA PRO A 197 14.83 -42.54 -7.58
C PRO A 197 13.70 -41.57 -7.25
N LEU A 198 12.89 -41.23 -8.25
CA LEU A 198 11.83 -40.20 -8.18
C LEU A 198 10.86 -40.55 -7.05
N VAL A 199 11.24 -40.28 -5.80
CA VAL A 199 10.32 -39.84 -4.80
C VAL A 199 10.00 -38.46 -5.29
N ALA A 200 8.92 -38.34 -6.06
CA ALA A 200 8.36 -37.06 -6.42
C ALA A 200 8.27 -36.27 -5.12
N THR A 201 9.17 -35.31 -4.92
CA THR A 201 8.79 -34.11 -4.20
C THR A 201 7.48 -33.72 -4.87
N PRO A 202 6.36 -33.61 -4.13
CA PRO A 202 5.14 -33.15 -4.75
C PRO A 202 5.54 -31.89 -5.51
N ALA A 203 5.22 -31.83 -6.81
CA ALA A 203 5.35 -30.58 -7.54
C ALA A 203 4.76 -29.49 -6.62
N PRO A 204 5.41 -28.31 -6.46
CA PRO A 204 4.79 -27.24 -5.69
C PRO A 204 3.35 -27.15 -6.16
N ALA A 205 2.43 -27.24 -5.20
CA ALA A 205 1.01 -27.35 -5.53
C ALA A 205 0.70 -26.26 -6.57
N PRO A 206 -0.09 -26.57 -7.62
CA PRO A 206 -0.43 -25.58 -8.62
C PRO A 206 -0.90 -24.32 -7.89
N ARG A 207 -0.36 -23.16 -8.26
CA ARG A 207 -0.83 -21.89 -7.66
C ARG A 207 -2.32 -21.78 -7.94
N GLU A 208 -3.12 -21.91 -6.91
CA GLU A 208 -4.56 -21.85 -7.04
C GLU A 208 -4.99 -20.39 -7.05
N ARG A 209 -6.14 -20.14 -7.68
CA ARG A 209 -6.76 -18.82 -7.66
C ARG A 209 -8.09 -18.93 -6.95
N TRP A 210 -8.25 -18.13 -5.91
CA TRP A 210 -9.44 -18.09 -5.07
C TRP A 210 -10.13 -16.74 -5.23
N ALA A 211 -11.45 -16.73 -5.17
CA ALA A 211 -12.16 -15.46 -5.16
C ALA A 211 -13.42 -15.46 -4.31
N VAL A 212 -13.76 -14.27 -3.82
CA VAL A 212 -15.06 -13.95 -3.24
C VAL A 212 -15.63 -12.78 -4.02
N VAL A 213 -16.83 -12.96 -4.57
CA VAL A 213 -17.50 -11.99 -5.42
C VAL A 213 -18.85 -11.66 -4.79
N ILE A 214 -19.05 -10.40 -4.41
CA ILE A 214 -20.20 -9.95 -3.63
C ILE A 214 -20.93 -8.84 -4.39
N GLY A 215 -22.24 -9.00 -4.56
CA GLY A 215 -23.14 -7.98 -5.14
C GLY A 215 -24.35 -7.78 -4.24
N ALA A 216 -24.39 -6.68 -3.49
CA ALA A 216 -25.54 -6.29 -2.68
C ALA A 216 -26.34 -5.21 -3.43
N GLY A 217 -27.55 -5.54 -3.89
CA GLY A 217 -28.40 -4.62 -4.65
C GLY A 217 -29.75 -4.34 -4.03
N ARG A 218 -30.26 -5.29 -3.23
CA ARG A 218 -31.49 -5.18 -2.47
C ARG A 218 -31.19 -5.25 -0.99
N TYR A 219 -31.84 -4.37 -0.24
CA TYR A 219 -31.65 -4.23 1.18
C TYR A 219 -32.97 -4.52 1.90
N ASP A 220 -32.89 -5.26 3.01
CA ASP A 220 -34.07 -5.60 3.82
C ASP A 220 -34.71 -4.35 4.43
N ASN A 221 -33.87 -3.38 4.82
CA ASN A 221 -34.31 -2.07 5.29
C ASN A 221 -34.57 -1.11 4.12
N ARG A 222 -35.83 -0.71 3.93
CA ARG A 222 -36.27 0.19 2.86
C ARG A 222 -35.68 1.61 2.91
N ALA A 223 -35.09 2.00 4.04
CA ALA A 223 -34.38 3.28 4.14
C ALA A 223 -33.05 3.27 3.36
N ILE A 224 -32.52 2.09 3.03
CA ILE A 224 -31.37 1.94 2.13
C ILE A 224 -31.91 1.78 0.69
N PRO A 225 -31.54 2.67 -0.24
CA PRO A 225 -31.97 2.55 -1.64
C PRO A 225 -31.49 1.25 -2.28
N SER A 226 -32.26 0.70 -3.22
CA SER A 226 -31.80 -0.43 -4.04
C SER A 226 -30.91 0.04 -5.18
N LEU A 227 -29.92 -0.77 -5.55
CA LEU A 227 -29.03 -0.56 -6.70
C LEU A 227 -29.44 -1.48 -7.85
N ALA A 228 -29.36 -0.98 -9.08
CA ALA A 228 -29.93 -1.68 -10.24
C ALA A 228 -29.01 -2.79 -10.76
N PHE A 229 -27.69 -2.58 -10.70
CA PHE A 229 -26.74 -3.41 -11.44
C PHE A 229 -25.73 -4.16 -10.58
N THR A 230 -25.67 -3.97 -9.26
CA THR A 230 -24.67 -4.65 -8.40
C THR A 230 -24.74 -6.18 -8.46
N VAL A 231 -25.93 -6.76 -8.63
CA VAL A 231 -26.09 -8.20 -8.86
C VAL A 231 -25.54 -8.62 -10.21
N ALA A 232 -25.85 -7.87 -11.27
CA ALA A 232 -25.34 -8.14 -12.62
C ALA A 232 -23.82 -7.98 -12.69
N ASP A 233 -23.29 -6.98 -11.99
CA ASP A 233 -21.86 -6.70 -11.82
C ASP A 233 -21.13 -7.88 -11.19
N ALA A 234 -21.60 -8.35 -10.03
CA ALA A 234 -21.03 -9.50 -9.35
C ALA A 234 -21.14 -10.79 -10.18
N GLU A 235 -22.27 -11.04 -10.82
CA GLU A 235 -22.45 -12.20 -11.70
C GLU A 235 -21.48 -12.13 -12.90
N ALA A 236 -21.32 -10.96 -13.53
CA ALA A 236 -20.41 -10.78 -14.67
C ALA A 236 -18.94 -10.96 -14.29
N VAL A 237 -18.51 -10.44 -13.12
CA VAL A 237 -17.16 -10.68 -12.59
C VAL A 237 -16.96 -12.15 -12.30
N TYR A 238 -17.90 -12.81 -11.63
CA TYR A 238 -17.83 -14.25 -11.38
C TYR A 238 -17.66 -15.05 -12.68
N GLN A 239 -18.44 -14.74 -13.72
CA GLN A 239 -18.31 -15.42 -15.02
C GLN A 239 -16.97 -15.13 -15.70
N ALA A 240 -16.45 -13.91 -15.58
CA ALA A 240 -15.13 -13.56 -16.09
C ALA A 240 -14.02 -14.34 -15.37
N LEU A 241 -14.13 -14.55 -14.07
CA LEU A 241 -13.14 -15.32 -13.30
C LEU A 241 -13.20 -16.81 -13.62
N VAL A 242 -14.39 -17.43 -13.58
CA VAL A 242 -14.53 -18.89 -13.76
C VAL A 242 -14.37 -19.31 -15.24
N GLY A 243 -14.69 -18.42 -16.19
CA GLY A 243 -14.53 -18.69 -17.62
C GLY A 243 -13.12 -18.36 -18.13
N PRO A 244 -12.91 -17.14 -18.67
CA PRO A 244 -11.61 -16.74 -19.22
C PRO A 244 -10.50 -16.64 -18.17
N GLY A 245 -10.84 -16.25 -16.93
CA GLY A 245 -9.89 -16.12 -15.83
C GLY A 245 -9.32 -17.43 -15.27
N ASP A 246 -9.89 -18.57 -15.68
CA ASP A 246 -9.43 -19.91 -15.32
C ASP A 246 -9.40 -20.18 -13.81
N PHE A 247 -10.32 -19.55 -13.06
CA PHE A 247 -10.59 -19.88 -11.66
C PHE A 247 -11.47 -21.11 -11.60
N LYS A 248 -11.14 -22.07 -10.73
CA LYS A 248 -12.00 -23.23 -10.51
C LYS A 248 -13.31 -22.78 -9.86
N LYS A 249 -14.42 -23.35 -10.30
CA LYS A 249 -15.77 -22.94 -9.86
C LYS A 249 -15.95 -23.07 -8.33
N ASP A 250 -15.40 -24.12 -7.73
CA ASP A 250 -15.40 -24.38 -6.29
C ASP A 250 -14.43 -23.48 -5.50
N HIS A 251 -13.55 -22.74 -6.19
CA HIS A 251 -12.66 -21.76 -5.59
C HIS A 251 -13.23 -20.33 -5.62
N VAL A 252 -14.39 -20.12 -6.23
CA VAL A 252 -15.04 -18.80 -6.32
C VAL A 252 -16.39 -18.83 -5.60
N LEU A 253 -16.50 -18.04 -4.53
CA LEU A 253 -17.75 -17.92 -3.77
C LEU A 253 -18.52 -16.67 -4.22
N LEU A 254 -19.74 -16.86 -4.76
CA LEU A 254 -20.62 -15.79 -5.23
C LEU A 254 -21.74 -15.50 -4.22
N LEU A 255 -21.81 -14.26 -3.74
CA LEU A 255 -22.87 -13.77 -2.87
C LEU A 255 -23.65 -12.67 -3.56
N THR A 256 -24.89 -12.94 -3.95
CA THR A 256 -25.81 -11.94 -4.51
C THR A 256 -27.21 -12.15 -3.95
N ASP A 257 -28.10 -11.18 -4.17
CA ASP A 257 -29.51 -11.29 -3.79
C ASP A 257 -30.22 -12.49 -4.45
N ARG A 258 -29.63 -13.04 -5.53
CA ARG A 258 -30.14 -14.19 -6.30
C ARG A 258 -29.35 -15.48 -6.08
N SER A 259 -28.18 -15.42 -5.45
CA SER A 259 -27.36 -16.62 -5.21
C SER A 259 -27.85 -17.36 -3.97
N GLU A 260 -27.40 -18.60 -3.80
CA GLU A 260 -27.74 -19.44 -2.63
C GLU A 260 -27.35 -18.75 -1.30
N ARG A 261 -26.24 -18.01 -1.30
CA ARG A 261 -25.77 -17.24 -0.16
C ARG A 261 -25.97 -15.74 -0.39
N LYS A 262 -27.03 -15.20 0.21
CA LYS A 262 -27.29 -13.75 0.21
C LYS A 262 -26.14 -12.96 0.83
N PRO A 263 -25.89 -11.70 0.41
CA PRO A 263 -24.82 -10.84 0.91
C PRO A 263 -25.15 -10.21 2.26
N THR A 264 -25.57 -11.03 3.24
CA THR A 264 -25.74 -10.63 4.65
C THR A 264 -24.39 -10.46 5.34
N LEU A 265 -24.30 -9.66 6.40
CA LEU A 265 -23.06 -9.42 7.15
C LEU A 265 -22.38 -10.73 7.57
N ARG A 266 -23.16 -11.67 8.10
CA ARG A 266 -22.66 -12.99 8.53
C ARG A 266 -22.05 -13.77 7.36
N ASN A 267 -22.72 -13.79 6.21
CA ASN A 267 -22.23 -14.52 5.03
C ASN A 267 -20.99 -13.86 4.43
N ILE A 268 -20.92 -12.52 4.42
CA ILE A 268 -19.73 -11.79 3.96
C ILE A 268 -18.54 -12.09 4.88
N ARG A 269 -18.72 -12.01 6.22
CA ARG A 269 -17.68 -12.38 7.19
C ARG A 269 -17.22 -13.83 7.04
N TYR A 270 -18.15 -14.75 6.79
CA TYR A 270 -17.80 -16.13 6.49
C TYR A 270 -16.97 -16.24 5.21
N ALA A 271 -17.43 -15.64 4.11
CA ALA A 271 -16.78 -15.69 2.82
C ALA A 271 -15.34 -15.15 2.89
N LEU A 272 -15.18 -13.97 3.48
CA LEU A 272 -13.90 -13.28 3.53
C LEU A 272 -12.98 -13.81 4.65
N GLY A 273 -13.49 -13.92 5.88
CA GLY A 273 -12.67 -14.22 7.07
C GLY A 273 -12.57 -15.70 7.44
N THR A 274 -13.41 -16.57 6.86
CA THR A 274 -13.40 -18.02 7.12
C THR A 274 -13.09 -18.84 5.88
N PHE A 275 -13.80 -18.65 4.77
CA PHE A 275 -13.60 -19.42 3.54
C PHE A 275 -12.22 -19.13 2.95
N LEU A 276 -11.89 -17.87 2.64
CA LEU A 276 -10.57 -17.53 2.09
C LEU A 276 -9.43 -17.89 3.04
N ALA A 277 -9.57 -17.60 4.34
CA ALA A 277 -8.55 -17.90 5.34
C ALA A 277 -8.28 -19.42 5.49
N ARG A 278 -9.29 -20.28 5.28
CA ARG A 278 -9.12 -21.74 5.33
C ARG A 278 -8.60 -22.32 4.02
N ALA A 279 -8.91 -21.68 2.90
CA ALA A 279 -8.67 -22.21 1.57
C ALA A 279 -7.32 -21.77 0.98
N ALA A 280 -7.08 -20.46 0.94
CA ALA A 280 -5.92 -19.89 0.25
C ALA A 280 -4.63 -20.13 1.03
N ARG A 281 -3.57 -20.52 0.31
CA ARG A 281 -2.22 -20.75 0.84
C ARG A 281 -1.25 -19.68 0.35
N LYS A 282 -0.07 -19.60 0.96
CA LYS A 282 0.98 -18.59 0.70
C LYS A 282 1.17 -18.21 -0.78
N ASP A 283 1.23 -19.21 -1.67
CA ASP A 283 1.53 -19.02 -3.09
C ASP A 283 0.32 -18.75 -4.00
N ASP A 284 -0.89 -18.84 -3.45
CA ASP A 284 -2.14 -18.63 -4.20
C ASP A 284 -2.37 -17.14 -4.50
N THR A 285 -3.28 -16.88 -5.44
CA THR A 285 -3.81 -15.54 -5.69
C THR A 285 -5.25 -15.46 -5.21
N VAL A 286 -5.57 -14.41 -4.44
CA VAL A 286 -6.91 -14.14 -3.94
C VAL A 286 -7.45 -12.86 -4.56
N LEU A 287 -8.63 -12.95 -5.18
CA LEU A 287 -9.39 -11.80 -5.65
C LEU A 287 -10.65 -11.59 -4.83
N ILE A 288 -10.87 -10.37 -4.39
CA ILE A 288 -12.10 -9.98 -3.69
C ILE A 288 -12.78 -8.92 -4.55
N PHE A 289 -14.06 -9.12 -4.85
CA PHE A 289 -14.88 -8.12 -5.53
C PHE A 289 -16.11 -7.81 -4.69
N PHE A 290 -16.40 -6.53 -4.51
CA PHE A 290 -17.62 -6.08 -3.88
C PHE A 290 -18.24 -4.95 -4.70
N ALA A 291 -19.52 -5.12 -5.05
CA ALA A 291 -20.38 -4.07 -5.58
C ALA A 291 -21.59 -3.87 -4.66
N GLY A 292 -21.82 -2.64 -4.24
CA GLY A 292 -22.87 -2.32 -3.26
C GLY A 292 -22.71 -0.92 -2.70
N HIS A 293 -23.53 -0.59 -1.70
CA HIS A 293 -23.38 0.66 -0.98
C HIS A 293 -22.15 0.70 -0.08
N GLY A 294 -21.57 1.89 0.03
CA GLY A 294 -20.72 2.30 1.15
C GLY A 294 -21.39 3.42 1.93
N ALA A 295 -21.14 3.49 3.24
CA ALA A 295 -21.62 4.59 4.08
C ALA A 295 -20.56 5.03 5.11
N PRO A 296 -20.34 6.34 5.28
CA PRO A 296 -19.59 6.87 6.40
C PRO A 296 -20.47 7.04 7.65
N GLU A 297 -19.89 6.84 8.84
CA GLU A 297 -20.46 7.16 10.15
C GLU A 297 -19.46 8.01 10.94
N ALA A 298 -19.91 8.81 11.91
CA ALA A 298 -18.98 9.53 12.79
C ALA A 298 -18.10 8.55 13.58
N ASP A 299 -16.78 8.70 13.47
CA ASP A 299 -15.83 7.92 14.25
C ASP A 299 -15.67 8.53 15.65
N LEU A 300 -16.42 7.97 16.60
CA LEU A 300 -16.35 8.38 18.01
C LEU A 300 -15.03 7.98 18.69
N ARG A 301 -14.22 7.11 18.09
CA ARG A 301 -12.93 6.68 18.64
C ARG A 301 -11.79 7.62 18.27
N GLY A 302 -11.97 8.46 17.25
CA GLY A 302 -10.93 9.35 16.73
C GLY A 302 -9.73 8.62 16.12
N ALA A 303 -9.94 7.39 15.62
CA ALA A 303 -8.94 6.62 14.91
C ALA A 303 -8.73 7.14 13.47
N GLU A 304 -9.78 7.71 12.89
CA GLU A 304 -9.81 8.25 11.53
C GLU A 304 -9.51 9.75 11.53
N ARG A 305 -8.55 10.20 10.69
CA ARG A 305 -8.16 11.62 10.61
C ARG A 305 -9.29 12.53 10.14
N ASP A 306 -10.16 12.03 9.29
CA ASP A 306 -11.36 12.72 8.82
C ASP A 306 -12.54 12.59 9.80
N GLY A 307 -12.37 11.87 10.90
CA GLY A 307 -13.40 11.64 11.91
C GLY A 307 -14.55 10.76 11.43
N LEU A 308 -14.36 9.96 10.38
CA LEU A 308 -15.40 9.11 9.80
C LEU A 308 -14.99 7.65 9.75
N ALA A 309 -15.77 6.74 10.33
CA ALA A 309 -15.67 5.31 10.09
C ALA A 309 -16.33 4.97 8.75
N LYS A 310 -15.74 4.08 7.95
CA LYS A 310 -16.25 3.70 6.62
C LYS A 310 -16.74 2.26 6.65
N TYR A 311 -17.93 2.03 6.10
CA TYR A 311 -18.55 0.72 6.08
C TYR A 311 -18.93 0.29 4.66
N LEU A 312 -18.71 -0.98 4.36
CA LEU A 312 -19.41 -1.69 3.29
C LEU A 312 -20.78 -2.12 3.83
N ILE A 313 -21.82 -2.03 3.01
CA ILE A 313 -23.20 -2.22 3.46
C ILE A 313 -23.76 -3.56 2.97
N PRO A 314 -23.95 -4.55 3.86
CA PRO A 314 -24.62 -5.81 3.59
C PRO A 314 -26.13 -5.64 3.32
N ALA A 315 -26.77 -6.67 2.75
CA ALA A 315 -28.20 -6.65 2.45
C ALA A 315 -29.09 -6.53 3.71
N ASP A 316 -28.63 -7.02 4.86
CA ASP A 316 -29.33 -7.00 6.15
C ASP A 316 -28.95 -5.80 7.04
N ALA A 317 -28.31 -4.77 6.46
CA ALA A 317 -27.89 -3.58 7.21
C ALA A 317 -29.07 -2.72 7.69
N ASP A 318 -28.89 -2.13 8.87
CA ASP A 318 -29.73 -1.06 9.41
C ASP A 318 -28.97 0.27 9.34
N PRO A 319 -29.44 1.27 8.57
CA PRO A 319 -28.75 2.57 8.45
C PRO A 319 -28.71 3.38 9.75
N GLU A 320 -29.48 2.99 10.78
CA GLU A 320 -29.44 3.61 12.11
C GLU A 320 -28.47 2.90 13.08
N ASP A 321 -27.97 1.71 12.72
CA ASP A 321 -27.05 0.87 13.51
C ASP A 321 -25.97 0.22 12.62
N LEU A 322 -25.18 1.07 11.95
CA LEU A 322 -24.12 0.60 11.04
C LEU A 322 -23.03 -0.19 11.77
N TYR A 323 -22.72 0.18 13.02
CA TYR A 323 -21.71 -0.52 13.81
C TYR A 323 -22.01 -2.02 13.97
N ALA A 324 -23.26 -2.39 14.26
CA ALA A 324 -23.64 -3.79 14.47
C ALA A 324 -23.96 -4.52 13.16
N THR A 325 -24.47 -3.80 12.14
CA THR A 325 -25.10 -4.41 10.96
C THR A 325 -24.36 -4.18 9.64
N ALA A 326 -23.32 -3.33 9.62
CA ALA A 326 -22.46 -3.13 8.47
C ALA A 326 -21.04 -3.68 8.69
N LEU A 327 -20.27 -3.77 7.61
CA LEU A 327 -18.89 -4.28 7.65
C LEU A 327 -17.91 -3.11 7.65
N PRO A 328 -17.25 -2.79 8.78
CA PRO A 328 -16.28 -1.70 8.82
C PRO A 328 -15.06 -2.03 7.97
N MET A 329 -14.53 -1.02 7.26
CA MET A 329 -13.33 -1.17 6.44
C MET A 329 -12.11 -1.60 7.26
N ASP A 330 -12.03 -1.23 8.55
CA ASP A 330 -10.98 -1.73 9.44
C ASP A 330 -11.00 -3.25 9.63
N GLU A 331 -12.19 -3.88 9.59
CA GLU A 331 -12.31 -5.33 9.67
C GLU A 331 -11.80 -6.00 8.38
N ILE A 332 -11.88 -5.32 7.23
CA ILE A 332 -11.26 -5.80 5.98
C ILE A 332 -9.75 -5.95 6.16
N LYS A 333 -9.10 -5.05 6.92
CA LYS A 333 -7.66 -5.17 7.27
C LYS A 333 -7.40 -6.48 8.01
N THR A 334 -8.18 -6.74 9.06
CA THR A 334 -8.05 -7.95 9.87
C THR A 334 -8.34 -9.20 9.06
N ILE A 335 -9.32 -9.15 8.17
CA ILE A 335 -9.62 -10.23 7.23
C ILE A 335 -8.43 -10.49 6.31
N PHE A 336 -7.83 -9.44 5.75
CA PHE A 336 -6.66 -9.54 4.89
C PHE A 336 -5.52 -10.24 5.63
N GLU A 337 -5.19 -9.80 6.85
CA GLU A 337 -4.13 -10.39 7.67
C GLU A 337 -4.33 -11.88 7.99
N ARG A 338 -5.57 -12.37 7.96
CA ARG A 338 -5.89 -13.80 8.17
C ARG A 338 -5.70 -14.65 6.93
N ILE A 339 -5.63 -14.05 5.75
CA ILE A 339 -5.40 -14.75 4.49
C ILE A 339 -3.89 -14.99 4.34
N GLU A 340 -3.50 -16.26 4.27
CA GLU A 340 -2.10 -16.69 4.14
C GLU A 340 -1.49 -16.31 2.79
N ALA A 341 -2.31 -16.27 1.73
CA ALA A 341 -1.87 -15.89 0.39
C ALA A 341 -1.18 -14.53 0.39
N GLU A 342 0.00 -14.49 -0.23
CA GLU A 342 0.78 -13.25 -0.35
C GLU A 342 0.17 -12.30 -1.38
N ARG A 343 -0.61 -12.82 -2.34
CA ARG A 343 -1.20 -12.05 -3.45
C ARG A 343 -2.69 -11.86 -3.20
N VAL A 344 -3.08 -10.71 -2.64
CA VAL A 344 -4.48 -10.40 -2.37
C VAL A 344 -4.86 -9.09 -3.04
N VAL A 345 -5.81 -9.14 -3.98
CA VAL A 345 -6.30 -7.96 -4.68
C VAL A 345 -7.78 -7.80 -4.41
N ALA A 346 -8.19 -6.63 -3.93
CA ALA A 346 -9.59 -6.31 -3.75
C ALA A 346 -10.05 -5.18 -4.67
N PHE A 347 -11.23 -5.35 -5.25
CA PHE A 347 -11.92 -4.39 -6.08
C PHE A 347 -13.21 -3.97 -5.38
N PHE A 348 -13.28 -2.69 -4.98
CA PHE A 348 -14.45 -2.12 -4.34
C PHE A 348 -15.16 -1.16 -5.30
N ASP A 349 -16.28 -1.63 -5.84
CA ASP A 349 -17.22 -0.80 -6.60
C ASP A 349 -18.34 -0.28 -5.69
N ALA A 350 -17.90 0.46 -4.67
CA ALA A 350 -18.72 1.14 -3.67
C ALA A 350 -18.24 2.58 -3.53
N CYS A 351 -19.13 3.48 -3.14
CA CYS A 351 -18.80 4.89 -2.92
C CYS A 351 -18.85 5.22 -1.43
N TYR A 352 -17.95 6.09 -0.98
CA TYR A 352 -17.91 6.59 0.39
C TYR A 352 -18.08 8.11 0.45
N SER A 353 -18.41 8.74 -0.67
CA SER A 353 -17.99 10.11 -0.94
C SER A 353 -18.69 11.22 -0.16
N GLY A 354 -19.58 10.89 0.77
CA GLY A 354 -20.47 11.82 1.46
C GLY A 354 -21.43 12.58 0.51
N ALA A 355 -21.20 12.53 -0.80
CA ALA A 355 -22.02 13.11 -1.85
C ALA A 355 -23.31 12.30 -2.03
N ALA A 356 -24.43 12.98 -2.20
CA ALA A 356 -25.71 12.35 -2.52
C ALA A 356 -25.68 11.84 -3.97
N GLY A 357 -25.94 10.53 -4.15
CA GLY A 357 -26.07 9.90 -5.47
C GLY A 357 -25.12 8.70 -5.67
N GLY A 358 -25.45 7.85 -6.65
CA GLY A 358 -24.72 6.63 -6.96
C GLY A 358 -24.74 5.60 -5.83
N ARG A 359 -23.58 5.05 -5.48
CA ARG A 359 -23.46 3.97 -4.49
C ARG A 359 -23.14 4.45 -3.06
N THR A 360 -23.26 5.73 -2.74
CA THR A 360 -23.18 6.23 -1.35
C THR A 360 -24.58 6.48 -0.81
N PHE A 361 -24.80 6.17 0.47
CA PHE A 361 -25.83 6.87 1.24
C PHE A 361 -25.23 7.39 2.55
N ALA A 362 -25.75 8.51 3.04
CA ALA A 362 -25.38 9.04 4.35
C ALA A 362 -26.25 8.37 5.43
N SER A 363 -25.64 7.91 6.51
CA SER A 363 -26.40 7.66 7.74
C SER A 363 -27.06 8.96 8.20
N ARG A 364 -28.28 8.90 8.74
CA ARG A 364 -29.00 10.10 9.23
C ARG A 364 -28.22 10.88 10.30
N LYS A 365 -27.20 10.26 10.91
CA LYS A 365 -26.37 10.83 11.97
C LYS A 365 -25.13 11.58 11.48
N THR A 366 -24.87 11.63 10.17
CA THR A 366 -23.60 12.15 9.63
C THR A 366 -23.84 13.17 8.52
N ARG A 367 -23.36 14.41 8.71
CA ARG A 367 -23.32 15.41 7.63
C ARG A 367 -22.10 15.16 6.76
N ALA A 368 -22.24 15.34 5.45
CA ALA A 368 -21.19 15.14 4.47
C ALA A 368 -19.93 15.96 4.82
N VAL A 369 -18.85 15.25 5.15
CA VAL A 369 -17.48 15.76 5.27
C VAL A 369 -16.66 15.08 4.18
N THR A 370 -15.65 15.76 3.67
CA THR A 370 -14.68 15.19 2.73
C THR A 370 -14.06 13.92 3.32
N VAL A 371 -14.25 12.79 2.65
CA VAL A 371 -13.63 11.52 3.04
C VAL A 371 -12.18 11.47 2.56
N ASP A 372 -11.28 11.01 3.41
CA ASP A 372 -9.84 10.83 3.11
C ASP A 372 -9.57 9.43 2.50
N ASP A 373 -8.54 9.32 1.66
CA ASP A 373 -8.03 8.06 1.08
C ASP A 373 -7.07 7.29 2.02
N LEU A 374 -6.62 7.88 3.13
CA LEU A 374 -5.62 7.29 4.03
C LEU A 374 -6.03 5.93 4.63
N PHE A 375 -7.34 5.64 4.74
CA PHE A 375 -7.79 4.31 5.16
C PHE A 375 -7.43 3.22 4.14
N LEU A 376 -7.49 3.53 2.83
CA LEU A 376 -7.10 2.60 1.77
C LEU A 376 -5.58 2.31 1.81
N GLU A 377 -4.78 3.32 2.15
CA GLU A 377 -3.33 3.14 2.34
C GLU A 377 -3.05 2.18 3.49
N ARG A 378 -3.66 2.39 4.66
CA ARG A 378 -3.52 1.50 5.82
C ARG A 378 -3.92 0.05 5.54
N LEU A 379 -4.96 -0.15 4.71
CA LEU A 379 -5.42 -1.47 4.33
C LEU A 379 -4.45 -2.20 3.38
N ALA A 380 -3.67 -1.46 2.60
CA ALA A 380 -2.78 -2.00 1.59
C ALA A 380 -1.28 -1.96 2.00
N GLN A 381 -0.97 -1.67 3.27
CA GLN A 381 0.40 -1.55 3.80
C GLN A 381 1.22 -2.86 3.79
N ALA A 382 0.59 -4.02 3.63
CA ALA A 382 1.32 -5.29 3.56
C ALA A 382 1.71 -5.62 2.12
N LYS A 383 2.97 -6.07 1.94
CA LYS A 383 3.50 -6.50 0.65
C LYS A 383 2.60 -7.52 -0.04
N GLY A 384 2.41 -7.37 -1.35
CA GLY A 384 1.62 -8.31 -2.16
C GLY A 384 0.11 -8.05 -2.12
N ARG A 385 -0.33 -6.98 -1.44
CA ARG A 385 -1.75 -6.61 -1.34
C ARG A 385 -2.05 -5.33 -2.08
N ALA A 386 -3.16 -5.33 -2.80
CA ALA A 386 -3.64 -4.15 -3.50
C ALA A 386 -5.15 -3.98 -3.35
N ILE A 387 -5.58 -2.73 -3.27
CA ILE A 387 -6.98 -2.35 -3.27
C ILE A 387 -7.20 -1.38 -4.42
N ILE A 388 -8.20 -1.67 -5.25
CA ILE A 388 -8.68 -0.79 -6.30
C ILE A 388 -10.11 -0.39 -5.96
N THR A 389 -10.36 0.91 -5.87
CA THR A 389 -11.71 1.46 -5.70
C THR A 389 -12.21 2.04 -7.03
N ALA A 390 -13.52 2.02 -7.23
CA ALA A 390 -14.13 2.47 -8.48
C ALA A 390 -14.09 3.99 -8.70
N SER A 391 -13.95 4.79 -7.63
CA SER A 391 -13.93 6.25 -7.67
C SER A 391 -13.08 6.82 -6.53
N ARG A 392 -12.59 8.06 -6.69
CA ARG A 392 -11.98 8.80 -5.58
C ARG A 392 -12.99 9.12 -4.47
N PRO A 393 -12.54 9.48 -3.25
CA PRO A 393 -13.43 9.82 -2.13
C PRO A 393 -14.35 11.01 -2.35
N SER A 394 -14.09 11.89 -3.31
CA SER A 394 -14.98 13.01 -3.65
C SER A 394 -15.81 12.76 -4.91
N GLU A 395 -15.71 11.57 -5.49
CA GLU A 395 -16.34 11.19 -6.74
C GLU A 395 -17.44 10.14 -6.53
N VAL A 396 -18.34 10.02 -7.50
CA VAL A 396 -19.44 9.06 -7.47
C VAL A 396 -19.15 7.96 -8.50
N SER A 397 -19.30 6.69 -8.08
CA SER A 397 -19.35 5.54 -8.99
C SER A 397 -20.72 5.48 -9.66
N LEU A 398 -20.71 5.51 -10.98
CA LEU A 398 -21.90 5.64 -11.81
C LEU A 398 -22.38 4.29 -12.33
N GLU A 399 -23.71 4.14 -12.35
CA GLU A 399 -24.42 3.04 -13.00
C GLU A 399 -24.99 3.53 -14.34
N LEU A 400 -24.72 2.80 -15.43
CA LEU A 400 -25.21 3.16 -16.76
C LEU A 400 -26.12 2.06 -17.32
N PRO A 401 -27.43 2.33 -17.50
CA PRO A 401 -28.37 1.37 -18.06
C PRO A 401 -27.96 0.82 -19.44
N GLU A 402 -27.34 1.67 -20.26
CA GLU A 402 -26.82 1.28 -21.59
C GLU A 402 -25.68 0.25 -21.52
N LEU A 403 -24.95 0.18 -20.40
CA LEU A 403 -23.93 -0.84 -20.17
C LEU A 403 -24.50 -2.07 -19.45
N GLY A 404 -25.67 -1.95 -18.82
CA GLY A 404 -26.22 -2.95 -17.91
C GLY A 404 -25.38 -3.17 -16.64
N HIS A 405 -24.48 -2.22 -16.34
CA HIS A 405 -23.42 -2.35 -15.35
C HIS A 405 -23.02 -0.99 -14.76
N GLY A 406 -22.31 -1.01 -13.62
CA GLY A 406 -21.47 0.12 -13.20
C GLY A 406 -20.35 0.37 -14.21
N ILE A 407 -19.93 1.63 -14.44
CA ILE A 407 -18.85 1.96 -15.40
C ILE A 407 -17.58 1.19 -15.06
N PHE A 408 -17.19 1.20 -13.77
CA PHE A 408 -16.02 0.48 -13.29
C PHE A 408 -16.12 -1.02 -13.53
N THR A 409 -17.22 -1.64 -13.09
CA THR A 409 -17.38 -3.09 -13.24
C THR A 409 -17.44 -3.53 -14.70
N TYR A 410 -18.10 -2.75 -15.58
CA TYR A 410 -18.11 -3.03 -17.02
C TYR A 410 -16.68 -3.18 -17.56
N TYR A 411 -15.83 -2.18 -17.32
CA TYR A 411 -14.45 -2.21 -17.81
C TYR A 411 -13.58 -3.21 -17.06
N LEU A 412 -13.83 -3.48 -15.78
CA LEU A 412 -13.17 -4.57 -15.05
C LEU A 412 -13.42 -5.91 -15.73
N VAL A 413 -14.67 -6.20 -16.09
CA VAL A 413 -15.04 -7.43 -16.80
C VAL A 413 -14.38 -7.51 -18.18
N GLN A 414 -14.36 -6.42 -18.95
CA GLN A 414 -13.67 -6.40 -20.25
C GLN A 414 -12.15 -6.62 -20.09
N GLY A 415 -11.54 -5.97 -19.09
CA GLY A 415 -10.13 -6.11 -18.77
C GLY A 415 -9.77 -7.55 -18.40
N LEU A 416 -10.54 -8.17 -17.50
CA LEU A 416 -10.38 -9.58 -17.11
C LEU A 416 -10.63 -10.57 -18.26
N ARG A 417 -11.33 -10.14 -19.32
CA ARG A 417 -11.51 -10.92 -20.56
C ARG A 417 -10.39 -10.74 -21.57
N GLY A 418 -9.36 -9.96 -21.24
CA GLY A 418 -8.17 -9.76 -22.07
C GLY A 418 -8.05 -8.37 -22.71
N ALA A 419 -9.06 -7.50 -22.59
CA ALA A 419 -8.96 -6.14 -23.15
C ALA A 419 -7.86 -5.28 -22.50
N ALA A 420 -7.38 -5.71 -21.33
CA ALA A 420 -6.29 -5.08 -20.60
C ALA A 420 -4.90 -5.64 -20.95
N ASP A 421 -4.77 -6.73 -21.72
CA ASP A 421 -3.47 -7.28 -22.14
C ASP A 421 -2.79 -6.35 -23.15
N ALA A 422 -1.99 -5.42 -22.63
CA ALA A 422 -1.44 -4.32 -23.40
C ALA A 422 -0.18 -4.75 -24.15
N ASN A 423 0.62 -5.63 -23.55
CA ASN A 423 1.85 -6.14 -24.14
C ASN A 423 1.63 -7.39 -25.03
N ARG A 424 0.43 -7.98 -25.02
CA ARG A 424 0.02 -9.17 -25.77
C ARG A 424 0.83 -10.41 -25.41
N ASP A 425 1.21 -10.55 -24.14
CA ASP A 425 1.92 -11.73 -23.64
C ASP A 425 0.97 -12.87 -23.26
N GLY A 426 -0.35 -12.68 -23.43
CA GLY A 426 -1.36 -13.67 -23.13
C GLY A 426 -1.74 -13.71 -21.65
N ILE A 427 -1.38 -12.70 -20.86
CA ILE A 427 -1.69 -12.57 -19.44
C ILE A 427 -2.12 -11.13 -19.15
N VAL A 428 -3.19 -10.95 -18.39
CA VAL A 428 -3.52 -9.65 -17.82
C VAL A 428 -2.88 -9.53 -16.45
N SER A 429 -1.91 -8.64 -16.32
CA SER A 429 -1.36 -8.25 -15.02
C SER A 429 -2.24 -7.22 -14.31
N LEU A 430 -2.10 -7.08 -12.99
CA LEU A 430 -2.81 -6.05 -12.23
C LEU A 430 -2.43 -4.64 -12.68
N GLN A 431 -1.17 -4.41 -13.03
CA GLN A 431 -0.69 -3.12 -13.51
C GLN A 431 -1.35 -2.73 -14.82
N GLU A 432 -1.44 -3.67 -15.76
CA GLU A 432 -2.12 -3.46 -17.04
C GLU A 432 -3.62 -3.28 -16.85
N LEU A 433 -4.24 -4.10 -15.99
CA LEU A 433 -5.65 -3.96 -15.64
C LEU A 433 -5.95 -2.58 -15.04
N TYR A 434 -5.12 -2.09 -14.13
CA TYR A 434 -5.31 -0.77 -13.53
C TYR A 434 -5.14 0.35 -14.57
N ALA A 435 -4.09 0.30 -15.39
CA ALA A 435 -3.88 1.28 -16.47
C ALA A 435 -5.03 1.29 -17.49
N TYR A 436 -5.61 0.12 -17.78
CA TYR A 436 -6.81 -0.02 -18.59
C TYR A 436 -8.02 0.62 -17.91
N LEU A 437 -8.26 0.29 -16.64
CA LEU A 437 -9.38 0.83 -15.85
C LEU A 437 -9.33 2.35 -15.74
N GLU A 438 -8.17 2.92 -15.38
CA GLU A 438 -8.01 4.37 -15.24
C GLU A 438 -8.36 5.11 -16.55
N ARG A 439 -7.86 4.59 -17.68
CA ARG A 439 -8.12 5.17 -19.01
C ARG A 439 -9.59 5.05 -19.40
N GLU A 440 -10.15 3.86 -19.33
CA GLU A 440 -11.47 3.56 -19.89
C GLU A 440 -12.61 4.10 -19.03
N VAL A 441 -12.51 3.94 -17.71
CA VAL A 441 -13.50 4.49 -16.76
C VAL A 441 -13.50 6.01 -16.84
N GLY A 442 -12.33 6.66 -16.78
CA GLY A 442 -12.22 8.10 -16.89
C GLY A 442 -12.76 8.63 -18.23
N ARG A 443 -12.47 7.94 -19.34
CA ARG A 443 -12.99 8.30 -20.68
C ARG A 443 -14.52 8.20 -20.72
N LYS A 444 -15.09 7.07 -20.30
CA LYS A 444 -16.54 6.84 -20.37
C LYS A 444 -17.30 7.75 -19.42
N SER A 445 -16.78 7.93 -18.20
CA SER A 445 -17.34 8.87 -17.22
C SER A 445 -17.42 10.28 -17.80
N ARG A 446 -16.32 10.82 -18.37
CA ARG A 446 -16.33 12.16 -18.98
C ARG A 446 -17.33 12.28 -20.13
N ALA A 447 -17.45 11.24 -20.95
CA ALA A 447 -18.38 11.23 -22.09
C ALA A 447 -19.85 11.33 -21.67
N VAL A 448 -20.20 10.91 -20.45
CA VAL A 448 -21.55 11.02 -19.88
C VAL A 448 -21.69 12.17 -18.87
N GLY A 449 -20.71 13.09 -18.82
CA GLY A 449 -20.71 14.25 -17.94
C GLY A 449 -20.34 13.95 -16.48
N GLY A 450 -19.87 12.73 -16.18
CA GLY A 450 -19.39 12.33 -14.86
C GLY A 450 -17.91 12.59 -14.63
N ASN A 451 -17.48 12.48 -13.38
CA ASN A 451 -16.09 12.64 -12.97
C ASN A 451 -15.64 11.47 -12.06
N GLN A 452 -15.54 10.26 -12.62
CA GLN A 452 -15.17 9.04 -11.92
C GLN A 452 -13.77 8.57 -12.35
N HIS A 453 -12.89 8.37 -11.37
CA HIS A 453 -11.53 7.88 -11.55
C HIS A 453 -11.23 6.76 -10.55
N PRO A 454 -10.86 5.55 -11.02
CA PRO A 454 -10.40 4.49 -10.16
C PRO A 454 -9.14 4.88 -9.38
N VAL A 455 -8.99 4.36 -8.17
CA VAL A 455 -7.81 4.56 -7.33
C VAL A 455 -7.25 3.22 -6.89
N MET A 456 -5.95 3.01 -7.10
CA MET A 456 -5.22 1.86 -6.57
C MET A 456 -4.33 2.27 -5.39
N LYS A 457 -4.35 1.48 -4.32
CA LYS A 457 -3.41 1.55 -3.19
C LYS A 457 -2.78 0.18 -2.95
N GLY A 458 -1.50 0.16 -2.57
CA GLY A 458 -0.77 -1.05 -2.20
C GLY A 458 0.62 -1.13 -2.80
N GLU A 459 1.44 -2.01 -2.22
CA GLU A 459 2.81 -2.27 -2.67
C GLU A 459 2.91 -3.69 -3.25
N LEU A 460 3.31 -3.77 -4.52
CA LEU A 460 3.53 -5.02 -5.24
C LEU A 460 4.95 -5.07 -5.79
N GLU A 461 5.66 -6.15 -5.50
CA GLU A 461 6.94 -6.44 -6.11
C GLU A 461 6.72 -7.14 -7.46
N GLY A 462 7.09 -6.48 -8.56
CA GLY A 462 6.97 -7.03 -9.91
C GLY A 462 5.54 -7.01 -10.49
N ALA A 463 5.40 -7.59 -11.69
CA ALA A 463 4.09 -7.76 -12.33
C ALA A 463 3.29 -8.85 -11.61
N LEU A 464 2.03 -8.56 -11.27
CA LEU A 464 1.13 -9.52 -10.62
C LEU A 464 0.17 -10.10 -11.69
N PRO A 465 0.41 -11.31 -12.21
CA PRO A 465 -0.50 -11.93 -13.17
C PRO A 465 -1.82 -12.27 -12.50
N LEU A 466 -2.94 -11.84 -13.10
CA LEU A 466 -4.29 -12.10 -12.55
C LEU A 466 -5.00 -13.21 -13.32
N VAL A 467 -5.08 -13.08 -14.63
CA VAL A 467 -5.85 -13.97 -15.50
C VAL A 467 -5.11 -14.21 -16.83
N PRO A 468 -5.13 -15.43 -17.38
CA PRO A 468 -4.66 -15.68 -18.73
C PRO A 468 -5.62 -15.10 -19.77
N VAL A 469 -5.10 -14.77 -20.94
CA VAL A 469 -5.88 -14.43 -22.14
C VAL A 469 -5.85 -15.63 -23.06
N LYS A 470 -7.01 -16.26 -23.27
CA LYS A 470 -7.13 -17.36 -24.22
C LYS A 470 -7.21 -16.77 -25.63
N PRO A 471 -6.45 -17.31 -26.62
CA PRO A 471 -6.39 -16.80 -27.98
C PRO A 471 -7.72 -16.90 -28.74
#